data_AF-A0A4P9VX47-F1
#
_entry.id   AF-A0A4P9VX47-F1
#
_cell.length_a   1.000
_cell.length_b   1.000
_cell.length_c   1.000
_cell.angle_alpha   90.00
_cell.angle_beta   90.00
_cell.angle_gamma   90.00
#
_symmetry.space_group_name_H-M   'P 1'
#
loop_
_entity.id
_entity.type
_entity.pdbx_description
1 polymer ?
#
loop_
_entity_poly.entity_id
_entity_poly.type
_entity_poly.pdbx_seq_one_letter_code
_entity_poly.pdbx_strand_id
1 'polypeptide(L)'
;QGGTSIGTARCKAFRERAGRLQAALNLIKNGIDALVVIGGDGSLTGADMLRAEWRGLVDELVQTGRAVEAECAHLREDLTIVGLVGSIDNDMSLTDITIGAVTSLHRICESLDSLTSTALSHQRAFVIEVMGRHCGWLGLMAGIAVGADAVFLPERPPPLNDAKYGDDWETEMCDVILQSRKMGNRKTLVIVCEGAIDRQLRPVNPDYIRQVLTDRLFLDTRVTTLGHVQRGGTPCAFDRFLATAQGVEAVNAVLESRPGVPAPMIGMSNNKIIRVPLMEAVKMTQEVAEAISKKDFKRAMELRDPDFNAAYDAYIESTQLSRRIQLPENQRLRIGIIHTGAPAGGMNAATCIAARLCLNRGHTPLGIHNGFSGLVKDHVAPLDWQEMGGWQVRGGSELGTNRDHPLPLPGGPDVAPKGEGTRIDLGLIAYHLQKHNIQALLIIGGFEAHTSQLTLTHARTVFPAFCIPMVHLPATVSNNVPGTDYSIGCDTALNAIVDSCDRIKLSANASRNRVFVVEVQGGNCGYV
;
A
#
# COMPACT_ATOMS: atom_id res chain seq x y z
N GLN A 1 -18.89 -4.85 -7.12
CA GLN A 1 -19.23 -6.07 -6.34
C GLN A 1 -17.98 -6.92 -6.25
N GLY A 2 -17.87 -7.84 -5.29
CA GLY A 2 -16.75 -8.78 -5.23
C GLY A 2 -16.77 -9.79 -6.39
N GLY A 3 -15.60 -10.27 -6.80
CA GLY A 3 -15.45 -11.20 -7.93
C GLY A 3 -15.80 -10.60 -9.29
N THR A 4 -16.11 -11.46 -10.26
CA THR A 4 -16.55 -11.07 -11.61
C THR A 4 -17.96 -11.57 -11.90
N SER A 5 -18.88 -10.65 -12.22
CA SER A 5 -20.28 -11.00 -12.53
C SER A 5 -20.45 -11.76 -13.84
N ILE A 6 -19.48 -11.67 -14.76
CA ILE A 6 -19.47 -12.41 -16.03
C ILE A 6 -18.74 -13.76 -15.93
N GLY A 7 -18.25 -14.11 -14.73
CA GLY A 7 -17.51 -15.34 -14.47
C GLY A 7 -16.08 -15.33 -15.01
N THR A 8 -15.31 -16.34 -14.61
CA THR A 8 -13.98 -16.63 -15.14
C THR A 8 -13.72 -18.14 -15.03
N ALA A 9 -13.16 -18.74 -16.08
CA ALA A 9 -12.91 -20.18 -16.14
C ALA A 9 -11.59 -20.48 -16.85
N ARG A 10 -10.93 -21.56 -16.42
CA ARG A 10 -9.75 -22.07 -17.13
C ARG A 10 -10.16 -22.64 -18.48
N CYS A 11 -9.67 -22.07 -19.57
CA CYS A 11 -10.00 -22.52 -20.93
C CYS A 11 -8.87 -23.37 -21.53
N LYS A 12 -8.92 -24.70 -21.33
CA LYS A 12 -7.93 -25.62 -21.94
C LYS A 12 -8.02 -25.62 -23.47
N ALA A 13 -9.23 -25.57 -24.02
CA ALA A 13 -9.46 -25.61 -25.46
C ALA A 13 -8.79 -24.43 -26.19
N PHE A 14 -8.70 -23.26 -25.55
CA PHE A 14 -8.08 -22.06 -26.13
C PHE A 14 -6.57 -22.17 -26.33
N ARG A 15 -5.91 -23.15 -25.67
CA ARG A 15 -4.50 -23.47 -25.93
C ARG A 15 -4.30 -24.08 -27.32
N GLU A 16 -5.32 -24.76 -27.83
CA GLU A 16 -5.31 -25.35 -29.17
C GLU A 16 -5.84 -24.35 -30.20
N ARG A 17 -5.27 -24.38 -31.41
CA ARG A 17 -5.71 -23.51 -32.52
C ARG A 17 -7.20 -23.69 -32.83
N ALA A 18 -7.74 -24.91 -32.73
CA ALA A 18 -9.16 -25.18 -32.94
C ALA A 18 -10.07 -24.41 -31.96
N GLY A 19 -9.65 -24.24 -30.70
CA GLY A 19 -10.38 -23.44 -29.73
C GLY A 19 -10.32 -21.94 -30.04
N ARG A 20 -9.18 -21.43 -30.50
CA ARG A 20 -9.02 -20.04 -30.96
C ARG A 20 -9.84 -19.76 -32.22
N LEU A 21 -9.87 -20.69 -33.16
CA LEU A 21 -10.70 -20.65 -34.36
C LEU A 21 -12.19 -20.58 -34.01
N GLN A 22 -12.64 -21.36 -33.03
CA GLN A 22 -14.02 -21.29 -32.53
C GLN A 22 -14.32 -19.95 -31.86
N ALA A 23 -13.36 -19.38 -31.11
CA ALA A 23 -13.51 -18.07 -30.50
C ALA A 23 -13.62 -16.96 -31.56
N ALA A 24 -12.75 -16.97 -32.58
CA ALA A 24 -12.81 -16.04 -33.70
C ALA A 24 -14.16 -16.10 -34.41
N LEU A 25 -14.67 -17.30 -34.69
CA LEU A 25 -15.99 -17.48 -35.29
C LEU A 25 -17.10 -16.84 -34.46
N ASN A 26 -17.06 -16.99 -33.14
CA ASN A 26 -18.07 -16.40 -32.25
C ASN A 26 -17.98 -14.87 -32.24
N LEU A 27 -16.79 -14.29 -32.28
CA LEU A 27 -16.59 -12.85 -32.34
C LEU A 27 -17.15 -12.27 -33.65
N ILE A 28 -16.82 -12.88 -34.79
CA ILE A 28 -17.31 -12.48 -36.12
C ILE A 28 -18.84 -12.49 -36.16
N LYS A 29 -19.48 -13.58 -35.70
CA LYS A 29 -20.94 -13.72 -35.68
C LYS A 29 -21.68 -12.67 -34.85
N ASN A 30 -20.98 -12.05 -33.89
CA ASN A 30 -21.55 -11.02 -33.02
C ASN A 30 -21.14 -9.61 -33.42
N GLY A 31 -20.43 -9.43 -34.54
CA GLY A 31 -20.00 -8.10 -34.96
C GLY A 31 -18.85 -7.54 -34.13
N ILE A 32 -18.03 -8.39 -33.50
CA ILE A 32 -17.00 -7.98 -32.54
C ILE A 32 -15.61 -8.05 -33.18
N ASP A 33 -14.97 -6.88 -33.30
CA ASP A 33 -13.61 -6.66 -33.83
C ASP A 33 -12.65 -6.04 -32.81
N ALA A 34 -13.13 -5.82 -31.57
CA ALA A 34 -12.37 -5.29 -30.45
C ALA A 34 -12.65 -6.05 -29.16
N LEU A 35 -11.60 -6.39 -28.42
CA LEU A 35 -11.66 -7.18 -27.20
C LEU A 35 -10.90 -6.48 -26.06
N VAL A 36 -11.62 -6.15 -24.98
CA VAL A 36 -11.01 -5.71 -23.73
C VAL A 36 -10.89 -6.92 -22.81
N VAL A 37 -9.66 -7.27 -22.42
CA VAL A 37 -9.38 -8.45 -21.58
C VAL A 37 -8.89 -8.00 -20.21
N ILE A 38 -9.59 -8.42 -19.16
CA ILE A 38 -9.24 -8.12 -17.77
C ILE A 38 -8.80 -9.42 -17.09
N GLY A 39 -7.55 -9.48 -16.63
CA GLY A 39 -7.05 -10.65 -15.92
C GLY A 39 -5.57 -10.56 -15.60
N GLY A 40 -4.97 -11.70 -15.23
CA GLY A 40 -3.53 -11.80 -15.02
C GLY A 40 -2.73 -11.95 -16.32
N ASP A 41 -1.42 -12.02 -16.18
CA ASP A 41 -0.41 -12.23 -17.22
C ASP A 41 -0.78 -13.31 -18.26
N GLY A 42 -1.27 -14.46 -17.80
CA GLY A 42 -1.64 -15.57 -18.69
C GLY A 42 -2.83 -15.25 -19.60
N SER A 43 -3.81 -14.49 -19.11
CA SER A 43 -4.97 -14.06 -19.92
C SER A 43 -4.56 -13.06 -20.98
N LEU A 44 -3.69 -12.11 -20.63
CA LEU A 44 -3.19 -11.08 -21.54
C LEU A 44 -2.31 -11.68 -22.64
N THR A 45 -1.48 -12.66 -22.29
CA THR A 45 -0.68 -13.42 -23.27
C THR A 45 -1.57 -14.19 -24.25
N GLY A 46 -2.62 -14.85 -23.76
CA GLY A 46 -3.58 -15.56 -24.61
C GLY A 46 -4.35 -14.63 -25.54
N ALA A 47 -4.68 -13.43 -25.06
CA ALA A 47 -5.32 -12.39 -25.85
C ALA A 47 -4.41 -11.96 -27.02
N ASP A 48 -3.16 -11.59 -26.74
CA ASP A 48 -2.21 -11.18 -27.79
C ASP A 48 -1.98 -12.28 -28.83
N MET A 49 -1.91 -13.55 -28.40
CA MET A 49 -1.82 -14.69 -29.32
C MET A 49 -3.03 -14.79 -30.27
N LEU A 50 -4.26 -14.57 -29.77
CA LEU A 50 -5.45 -14.54 -30.62
C LEU A 50 -5.38 -13.41 -31.65
N ARG A 51 -4.89 -12.23 -31.24
CA ARG A 51 -4.70 -11.08 -32.14
C ARG A 51 -3.65 -11.35 -33.20
N ALA A 52 -2.52 -11.94 -32.83
CA ALA A 52 -1.44 -12.28 -33.76
C ALA A 52 -1.89 -13.30 -34.82
N GLU A 53 -2.72 -14.27 -34.44
CA GLU A 53 -3.26 -15.29 -35.35
C GLU A 53 -4.52 -14.82 -36.12
N TRP A 54 -5.07 -13.64 -35.81
CA TRP A 54 -6.42 -13.22 -36.20
C TRP A 54 -6.71 -13.38 -37.69
N ARG A 55 -5.89 -12.78 -38.56
CA ARG A 55 -6.09 -12.83 -40.02
C ARG A 55 -6.11 -14.27 -40.54
N GLY A 56 -5.16 -15.09 -40.10
CA GLY A 56 -5.09 -16.49 -40.50
C GLY A 56 -6.28 -17.32 -40.01
N LEU A 57 -6.86 -16.98 -38.85
CA LEU A 57 -8.08 -17.62 -38.35
C LEU A 57 -9.32 -17.20 -39.17
N VAL A 58 -9.42 -15.91 -39.53
CA VAL A 58 -10.51 -15.39 -40.36
C VAL A 58 -10.47 -16.03 -41.76
N ASP A 59 -9.30 -16.07 -42.40
CA ASP A 59 -9.11 -16.68 -43.72
C ASP A 59 -9.52 -18.16 -43.71
N GLU A 60 -9.10 -18.90 -42.68
CA GLU A 60 -9.45 -20.32 -42.49
C GLU A 60 -10.96 -20.51 -42.32
N LEU A 61 -11.65 -19.63 -41.57
CA LEU A 61 -13.09 -19.69 -41.38
C LEU A 61 -13.88 -19.42 -42.67
N VAL A 62 -13.41 -18.49 -43.50
CA VAL A 62 -14.01 -18.19 -44.80
C VAL A 62 -13.78 -19.35 -45.78
N GLN A 63 -12.54 -19.85 -45.89
CA GLN A 63 -12.19 -20.97 -46.78
C GLN A 63 -12.95 -22.26 -46.43
N THR A 64 -13.17 -22.53 -45.14
CA THR A 64 -13.91 -23.71 -44.67
C THR A 64 -15.43 -23.52 -44.72
N GLY A 65 -15.92 -22.36 -45.17
CA GLY A 65 -17.36 -22.05 -45.24
C GLY A 65 -18.03 -21.92 -43.88
N ARG A 66 -17.26 -21.74 -42.80
CA ARG A 66 -17.76 -21.60 -41.43
C ARG A 66 -18.21 -20.17 -41.11
N ALA A 67 -17.67 -19.19 -41.81
CA ALA A 67 -18.10 -17.79 -41.84
C ALA A 67 -18.23 -17.33 -43.29
N VAL A 68 -19.15 -16.40 -43.58
CA VAL A 68 -19.29 -15.81 -44.93
C VAL A 68 -18.57 -14.46 -45.00
N GLU A 69 -18.07 -14.08 -46.18
CA GLU A 69 -17.34 -12.80 -46.38
C GLU A 69 -18.15 -11.58 -45.92
N ALA A 70 -19.48 -11.60 -46.10
CA ALA A 70 -20.36 -10.53 -45.65
C ALA A 70 -20.38 -10.38 -44.12
N GLU A 71 -20.23 -11.48 -43.36
CA GLU A 71 -20.11 -11.42 -41.90
C GLU A 71 -18.77 -10.79 -41.49
N CYS A 72 -17.73 -10.93 -42.31
CA CYS A 72 -16.40 -10.38 -42.03
C CYS A 72 -16.25 -8.90 -42.42
N ALA A 73 -17.23 -8.29 -43.08
CA ALA A 73 -17.12 -6.94 -43.64
C ALA A 73 -16.90 -5.83 -42.58
N HIS A 74 -17.29 -6.07 -41.34
CA HIS A 74 -17.11 -5.14 -40.22
C HIS A 74 -15.73 -5.25 -39.55
N LEU A 75 -14.94 -6.28 -39.90
CA LEU A 75 -13.70 -6.56 -39.21
C LEU A 75 -12.63 -5.52 -39.58
N ARG A 76 -11.89 -5.10 -38.55
CA ARG A 76 -10.62 -4.40 -38.74
C ARG A 76 -9.58 -5.34 -39.33
N GLU A 77 -8.57 -4.72 -39.93
CA GLU A 77 -7.37 -5.40 -40.41
C GLU A 77 -6.70 -6.26 -39.32
N ASP A 78 -6.63 -5.74 -38.10
CA ASP A 78 -6.13 -6.45 -36.92
C ASP A 78 -7.21 -6.46 -35.84
N LEU A 79 -7.34 -7.57 -35.10
CA LEU A 79 -8.15 -7.61 -33.89
C LEU A 79 -7.62 -6.57 -32.91
N THR A 80 -8.48 -5.64 -32.49
CA THR A 80 -8.11 -4.67 -31.46
C THR A 80 -8.15 -5.34 -30.10
N ILE A 81 -7.05 -5.30 -29.36
CA ILE A 81 -6.99 -5.82 -27.98
C ILE A 81 -6.50 -4.74 -27.05
N VAL A 82 -7.17 -4.60 -25.90
CA VAL A 82 -6.72 -3.78 -24.79
C VAL A 82 -6.72 -4.63 -23.51
N GLY A 83 -5.60 -4.64 -22.80
CA GLY A 83 -5.42 -5.37 -21.55
C GLY A 83 -5.66 -4.51 -20.32
N LEU A 84 -6.32 -5.05 -19.31
CA LEU A 84 -6.31 -4.53 -17.94
C LEU A 84 -5.84 -5.63 -17.00
N VAL A 85 -5.14 -5.24 -15.94
CA VAL A 85 -4.57 -6.20 -14.99
C VAL A 85 -5.47 -6.33 -13.77
N GLY A 86 -6.27 -7.40 -13.75
CA GLY A 86 -7.06 -7.82 -12.60
C GLY A 86 -6.35 -8.91 -11.82
N SER A 87 -5.60 -8.54 -10.79
CA SER A 87 -4.81 -9.45 -9.96
C SER A 87 -4.70 -8.91 -8.53
N ILE A 88 -4.75 -9.80 -7.54
CA ILE A 88 -4.44 -9.44 -6.15
C ILE A 88 -2.94 -9.43 -5.87
N ASP A 89 -2.16 -10.12 -6.71
CA ASP A 89 -0.76 -10.46 -6.43
C ASP A 89 0.16 -9.22 -6.55
N ASN A 90 -0.29 -8.17 -7.25
CA ASN A 90 0.50 -7.00 -7.68
C ASN A 90 1.82 -7.38 -8.38
N ASP A 91 1.76 -8.39 -9.24
CA ASP A 91 2.94 -9.04 -9.82
C ASP A 91 3.21 -8.64 -11.28
N MET A 92 2.45 -7.69 -11.83
CA MET A 92 2.59 -7.25 -13.22
C MET A 92 3.50 -6.04 -13.34
N SER A 93 4.60 -6.18 -14.09
CA SER A 93 5.51 -5.07 -14.39
C SER A 93 4.86 -3.99 -15.27
N LEU A 94 5.41 -2.77 -15.24
CA LEU A 94 4.91 -1.57 -15.94
C LEU A 94 3.57 -1.01 -15.45
N THR A 95 3.08 -1.46 -14.29
CA THR A 95 2.02 -0.79 -13.53
C THR A 95 2.39 -0.80 -12.05
N ASP A 96 2.21 0.31 -11.35
CA ASP A 96 2.54 0.43 -9.92
C ASP A 96 1.59 -0.43 -9.05
N ILE A 97 0.35 -0.58 -9.51
CA ILE A 97 -0.70 -1.31 -8.77
C ILE A 97 -1.65 -2.03 -9.72
N THR A 98 -2.05 -3.25 -9.37
CA THR A 98 -3.05 -4.05 -10.09
C THR A 98 -4.43 -3.97 -9.43
N ILE A 99 -5.49 -4.07 -10.24
CA ILE A 99 -6.87 -4.03 -9.74
C ILE A 99 -7.11 -5.22 -8.81
N GLY A 100 -7.42 -4.93 -7.55
CA GLY A 100 -7.74 -5.90 -6.50
C GLY A 100 -6.64 -6.08 -5.45
N ALA A 101 -5.42 -5.60 -5.70
CA ALA A 101 -4.31 -5.75 -4.76
C ALA A 101 -4.57 -5.05 -3.42
N VAL A 102 -5.06 -3.80 -3.45
CA VAL A 102 -5.36 -3.03 -2.23
C VAL A 102 -6.54 -3.63 -1.46
N THR A 103 -7.57 -4.11 -2.16
CA THR A 103 -8.69 -4.85 -1.56
C THR A 103 -8.19 -6.11 -0.86
N SER A 104 -7.28 -6.86 -1.49
CA SER A 104 -6.69 -8.06 -0.90
C SER A 104 -5.89 -7.73 0.36
N LEU A 105 -5.06 -6.67 0.30
CA LEU A 105 -4.34 -6.16 1.47
C LEU A 105 -5.28 -5.80 2.62
N HIS A 106 -6.43 -5.16 2.34
CA HIS A 106 -7.46 -4.89 3.37
C HIS A 106 -7.98 -6.17 4.02
N ARG A 107 -8.15 -7.27 3.26
CA ARG A 107 -8.59 -8.56 3.81
C ARG A 107 -7.51 -9.20 4.68
N ILE A 108 -6.24 -9.05 4.32
CA ILE A 108 -5.11 -9.51 5.12
C ILE A 108 -5.06 -8.74 6.44
N CYS A 109 -5.08 -7.41 6.41
CA CYS A 109 -5.03 -6.56 7.61
C CYS A 109 -6.21 -6.84 8.56
N GLU A 110 -7.45 -6.92 8.05
CA GLU A 110 -8.63 -7.26 8.88
C GLU A 110 -8.51 -8.63 9.55
N SER A 111 -7.99 -9.62 8.83
CA SER A 111 -7.76 -10.96 9.38
C SER A 111 -6.70 -10.94 10.48
N LEU A 112 -5.61 -10.20 10.27
CA LEU A 112 -4.50 -10.06 11.23
C LEU A 112 -4.88 -9.25 12.48
N ASP A 113 -5.71 -8.22 12.31
CA ASP A 113 -6.25 -7.44 13.44
C ASP A 113 -7.15 -8.32 14.32
N SER A 114 -7.97 -9.17 13.68
CA SER A 114 -8.80 -10.15 14.38
C SER A 114 -7.95 -11.14 15.20
N LEU A 115 -6.80 -11.58 14.65
CA LEU A 115 -5.85 -12.47 15.34
C LEU A 115 -5.04 -11.76 16.44
N THR A 116 -4.79 -10.46 16.31
CA THR A 116 -3.95 -9.70 17.24
C THR A 116 -4.50 -9.76 18.68
N SER A 117 -5.82 -9.72 18.85
CA SER A 117 -6.47 -9.78 20.17
C SER A 117 -6.15 -11.06 20.94
N THR A 118 -6.20 -12.22 20.27
CA THR A 118 -5.86 -13.53 20.86
C THR A 118 -4.35 -13.69 21.03
N ALA A 119 -3.55 -13.15 20.10
CA ALA A 119 -2.09 -13.18 20.19
C ALA A 119 -1.57 -12.44 21.43
N LEU A 120 -2.10 -11.24 21.71
CA LEU A 120 -1.72 -10.44 22.88
C LEU A 120 -2.15 -11.10 24.20
N SER A 121 -3.35 -11.70 24.22
CA SER A 121 -3.92 -12.32 25.42
C SER A 121 -3.09 -13.53 25.90
N HIS A 122 -2.58 -14.33 24.97
CA HIS A 122 -1.81 -15.54 25.28
C HIS A 122 -0.30 -15.40 25.06
N GLN A 123 0.17 -14.21 24.72
CA GLN A 123 1.58 -13.91 24.38
C GLN A 123 2.17 -14.82 23.28
N ARG A 124 1.34 -15.20 22.30
CA ARG A 124 1.65 -16.20 21.26
C ARG A 124 2.48 -15.65 20.10
N ALA A 125 3.04 -16.59 19.34
CA ALA A 125 3.54 -16.34 18.01
C ALA A 125 2.54 -16.86 16.95
N PHE A 126 2.31 -16.07 15.91
CA PHE A 126 1.55 -16.49 14.74
C PHE A 126 2.43 -16.41 13.50
N VAL A 127 2.40 -17.50 12.73
CA VAL A 127 2.97 -17.58 11.38
C VAL A 127 1.79 -17.53 10.42
N ILE A 128 1.73 -16.49 9.60
CA ILE A 128 0.59 -16.21 8.72
C ILE A 128 1.01 -16.39 7.28
N GLU A 129 0.35 -17.32 6.60
CA GLU A 129 0.54 -17.55 5.17
C GLU A 129 -0.39 -16.66 4.36
N VAL A 130 0.20 -15.83 3.51
CA VAL A 130 -0.49 -14.86 2.64
C VAL A 130 -0.31 -15.23 1.16
N MET A 131 -1.32 -14.90 0.36
CA MET A 131 -1.28 -15.08 -1.10
C MET A 131 -0.34 -14.06 -1.74
N GLY A 132 -0.03 -14.28 -3.02
CA GLY A 132 0.81 -13.39 -3.84
C GLY A 132 1.54 -14.12 -4.95
N ARG A 133 1.29 -15.42 -5.12
CA ARG A 133 1.96 -16.33 -6.06
C ARG A 133 3.47 -16.32 -5.87
N HIS A 134 4.19 -15.63 -6.74
CA HIS A 134 5.64 -15.46 -6.67
C HIS A 134 6.01 -13.99 -6.41
N CYS A 135 5.07 -13.22 -5.85
CA CYS A 135 5.23 -11.82 -5.47
C CYS A 135 5.05 -11.63 -3.97
N GLY A 136 5.95 -10.86 -3.36
CA GLY A 136 5.95 -10.51 -1.96
C GLY A 136 5.16 -9.25 -1.60
N TRP A 137 4.51 -8.57 -2.55
CA TRP A 137 3.89 -7.26 -2.32
C TRP A 137 2.86 -7.30 -1.19
N LEU A 138 1.94 -8.25 -1.24
CA LEU A 138 0.93 -8.43 -0.19
C LEU A 138 1.56 -8.69 1.18
N GLY A 139 2.58 -9.55 1.25
CA GLY A 139 3.23 -9.87 2.52
C GLY A 139 4.06 -8.73 3.08
N LEU A 140 4.77 -7.98 2.23
CA LEU A 140 5.53 -6.80 2.62
C LEU A 140 4.60 -5.70 3.14
N MET A 141 3.60 -5.32 2.34
CA MET A 141 2.67 -4.26 2.72
C MET A 141 1.85 -4.62 3.95
N ALA A 142 1.42 -5.89 4.09
CA ALA A 142 0.78 -6.37 5.31
C ALA A 142 1.72 -6.29 6.51
N GLY A 143 3.00 -6.67 6.34
CA GLY A 143 4.01 -6.62 7.38
C GLY A 143 4.23 -5.21 7.92
N ILE A 144 4.27 -4.22 7.02
CA ILE A 144 4.34 -2.80 7.38
C ILE A 144 3.06 -2.36 8.11
N ALA A 145 1.89 -2.65 7.53
CA ALA A 145 0.61 -2.18 8.04
C ALA A 145 0.29 -2.70 9.46
N VAL A 146 0.60 -3.97 9.73
CA VAL A 146 0.28 -4.62 11.02
C VAL A 146 1.44 -4.61 12.03
N GLY A 147 2.62 -4.14 11.61
CA GLY A 147 3.84 -4.18 12.40
C GLY A 147 4.33 -5.61 12.68
N ALA A 148 4.50 -6.42 11.63
CA ALA A 148 5.01 -7.79 11.73
C ALA A 148 6.50 -7.82 12.10
N ASP A 149 6.90 -8.77 12.96
CA ASP A 149 8.28 -8.92 13.43
C ASP A 149 9.21 -9.48 12.33
N ALA A 150 8.68 -10.28 11.41
CA ALA A 150 9.41 -10.79 10.26
C ALA A 150 8.48 -11.01 9.05
N VAL A 151 9.03 -10.83 7.85
CA VAL A 151 8.37 -11.15 6.57
C VAL A 151 9.28 -12.04 5.73
N PHE A 152 8.69 -13.03 5.06
CA PHE A 152 9.39 -13.94 4.14
C PHE A 152 8.86 -13.71 2.72
N LEU A 153 9.71 -13.13 1.87
CA LEU A 153 9.37 -12.69 0.52
C LEU A 153 10.20 -13.47 -0.52
N PRO A 154 9.64 -13.83 -1.69
CA PRO A 154 10.41 -14.44 -2.77
C PRO A 154 11.49 -13.52 -3.35
N GLU A 155 11.24 -12.20 -3.38
CA GLU A 155 12.19 -11.21 -3.92
C GLU A 155 13.37 -10.97 -2.99
N ARG A 156 13.19 -11.26 -1.70
CA ARG A 156 14.24 -11.13 -0.70
C ARG A 156 14.33 -12.38 0.17
N PRO A 157 14.88 -13.49 -0.37
CA PRO A 157 15.06 -14.71 0.38
C PRO A 157 15.97 -14.49 1.60
N PRO A 158 15.65 -15.09 2.74
CA PRO A 158 16.49 -15.01 3.91
C PRO A 158 17.77 -15.87 3.73
N PRO A 159 18.85 -15.61 4.49
CA PRO A 159 18.98 -14.54 5.48
C PRO A 159 19.19 -13.17 4.82
N LEU A 160 19.10 -12.10 5.61
CA LEU A 160 19.06 -10.71 5.11
C LEU A 160 20.45 -10.08 4.87
N ASN A 161 21.47 -10.86 4.48
CA ASN A 161 22.86 -10.42 4.21
C ASN A 161 23.62 -9.86 5.44
N ASP A 162 23.34 -10.34 6.65
CA ASP A 162 24.21 -10.05 7.79
C ASP A 162 25.29 -11.13 7.91
N ALA A 163 26.55 -10.69 7.88
CA ALA A 163 27.73 -11.56 7.93
C ALA A 163 27.76 -12.46 9.17
N LYS A 164 27.09 -12.06 10.26
CA LYS A 164 26.95 -12.85 11.50
C LYS A 164 26.28 -14.20 11.26
N TYR A 165 25.30 -14.26 10.35
CA TYR A 165 24.45 -15.45 10.19
C TYR A 165 24.82 -16.29 8.97
N GLY A 166 25.57 -15.74 8.01
CA GLY A 166 25.95 -16.46 6.79
C GLY A 166 24.71 -16.88 5.99
N ASP A 167 24.40 -18.18 6.00
CA ASP A 167 23.19 -18.78 5.38
C ASP A 167 22.19 -19.35 6.43
N ASP A 168 22.47 -19.22 7.74
CA ASP A 168 21.61 -19.69 8.84
C ASP A 168 20.53 -18.64 9.17
N TRP A 169 19.49 -18.63 8.34
CA TRP A 169 18.37 -17.72 8.53
C TRP A 169 17.49 -18.10 9.72
N GLU A 170 17.50 -19.36 10.17
CA GLU A 170 16.73 -19.79 11.33
C GLU A 170 17.23 -19.07 12.58
N THR A 171 18.56 -18.98 12.75
CA THR A 171 19.18 -18.24 13.85
C THR A 171 18.97 -16.73 13.72
N GLU A 172 19.04 -16.17 12.51
CA GLU A 172 18.74 -14.74 12.27
C GLU A 172 17.31 -14.39 12.71
N MET A 173 16.32 -15.16 12.26
CA MET A 173 14.92 -14.98 12.62
C MET A 173 14.71 -15.09 14.14
N CYS A 174 15.31 -16.11 14.77
CA CYS A 174 15.20 -16.33 16.21
C CYS A 174 15.73 -15.12 17.01
N ASP A 175 16.89 -14.60 16.63
CA ASP A 175 17.52 -13.45 17.29
C ASP A 175 16.65 -12.19 17.16
N VAL A 176 16.13 -11.90 15.96
CA VAL A 176 15.24 -10.77 15.70
C VAL A 176 14.01 -10.81 16.61
N ILE A 177 13.33 -11.96 16.65
CA ILE A 177 12.12 -12.14 17.45
C ILE A 177 12.42 -12.02 18.94
N LEU A 178 13.52 -12.62 19.41
CA LEU A 178 13.93 -12.53 20.81
C LEU A 178 14.22 -11.08 21.23
N GLN A 179 14.85 -10.29 20.37
CA GLN A 179 15.11 -8.87 20.66
C GLN A 179 13.81 -8.06 20.77
N SER A 180 12.88 -8.25 19.83
CA SER A 180 11.55 -7.63 19.88
C SER A 180 10.82 -7.96 21.19
N ARG A 181 10.84 -9.23 21.62
CA ARG A 181 10.21 -9.65 22.88
C ARG A 181 10.92 -9.09 24.12
N LYS A 182 12.26 -8.99 24.12
CA LYS A 182 13.03 -8.35 25.20
C LYS A 182 12.68 -6.86 25.37
N MET A 183 12.29 -6.19 24.29
CA MET A 183 11.80 -4.81 24.30
C MET A 183 10.32 -4.69 24.72
N GLY A 184 9.71 -5.77 25.19
CA GLY A 184 8.34 -5.78 25.71
C GLY A 184 7.27 -6.16 24.69
N ASN A 185 7.64 -6.59 23.47
CA ASN A 185 6.63 -7.08 22.52
C ASN A 185 6.03 -8.41 23.00
N ARG A 186 4.73 -8.40 23.27
CA ARG A 186 4.01 -9.56 23.84
C ARG A 186 3.50 -10.52 22.78
N LYS A 187 3.32 -10.06 21.54
CA LYS A 187 2.90 -10.90 20.41
C LYS A 187 4.07 -11.05 19.44
N THR A 188 4.08 -12.14 18.68
CA THR A 188 5.00 -12.29 17.56
C THR A 188 4.21 -12.58 16.30
N LEU A 189 4.41 -11.78 15.26
CA LEU A 189 3.74 -11.94 13.97
C LEU A 189 4.80 -12.16 12.89
N VAL A 190 4.76 -13.32 12.24
CA VAL A 190 5.62 -13.67 11.10
C VAL A 190 4.74 -13.86 9.88
N ILE A 191 4.96 -13.06 8.84
CA ILE A 191 4.21 -13.18 7.58
C ILE A 191 5.06 -13.96 6.57
N VAL A 192 4.45 -14.94 5.93
CA VAL A 192 5.09 -15.83 4.95
C VAL A 192 4.27 -15.78 3.67
N CYS A 193 4.87 -15.27 2.59
CA CYS A 193 4.24 -15.33 1.28
C CYS A 193 4.19 -16.78 0.78
N GLU A 194 3.13 -17.18 0.08
CA GLU A 194 3.00 -18.54 -0.49
C GLU A 194 4.17 -18.93 -1.41
N GLY A 195 4.78 -17.93 -2.06
CA GLY A 195 5.99 -18.09 -2.89
C GLY A 195 7.31 -17.96 -2.16
N ALA A 196 7.33 -17.86 -0.82
CA ALA A 196 8.57 -17.66 -0.07
C ALA A 196 9.57 -18.79 -0.29
N ILE A 197 10.82 -18.41 -0.53
CA ILE A 197 11.96 -19.30 -0.79
C ILE A 197 13.17 -18.83 0.00
N ASP A 198 14.14 -19.72 0.20
CA ASP A 198 15.48 -19.36 0.66
C ASP A 198 16.44 -19.06 -0.51
N ARG A 199 17.69 -18.68 -0.21
CA ARG A 199 18.72 -18.40 -1.23
C ARG A 199 19.08 -19.60 -2.10
N GLN A 200 18.77 -20.80 -1.65
CA GLN A 200 18.96 -22.04 -2.38
C GLN A 200 17.73 -22.41 -3.22
N LEU A 201 16.73 -21.53 -3.29
CA LEU A 201 15.45 -21.70 -4.00
C LEU A 201 14.58 -22.81 -3.40
N ARG A 202 14.82 -23.18 -2.13
CA ARG A 202 13.97 -24.14 -1.42
C ARG A 202 12.77 -23.39 -0.84
N PRO A 203 11.54 -23.91 -0.97
CA PRO A 203 10.36 -23.29 -0.38
C PRO A 203 10.48 -23.16 1.13
N VAL A 204 10.11 -22.00 1.66
CA VAL A 204 10.05 -21.74 3.11
C VAL A 204 8.64 -22.01 3.60
N ASN A 205 8.45 -23.16 4.26
CA ASN A 205 7.12 -23.60 4.71
C ASN A 205 6.73 -22.94 6.06
N PRO A 206 5.50 -22.40 6.21
CA PRO A 206 5.00 -21.87 7.48
C PRO A 206 5.08 -22.84 8.67
N ASP A 207 4.82 -24.13 8.47
CA ASP A 207 4.92 -25.16 9.52
C ASP A 207 6.37 -25.37 9.96
N TYR A 208 7.34 -25.20 9.05
CA TYR A 208 8.76 -25.27 9.41
C TYR A 208 9.16 -24.09 10.29
N ILE A 209 8.74 -22.87 9.93
CA ILE A 209 8.93 -21.69 10.78
C ILE A 209 8.29 -21.90 12.15
N ARG A 210 7.06 -22.42 12.21
CA ARG A 210 6.39 -22.76 13.47
C ARG A 210 7.24 -23.71 14.32
N GLN A 211 7.80 -24.74 13.71
CA GLN A 211 8.67 -25.69 14.40
C GLN A 211 9.91 -24.98 14.95
N VAL A 212 10.60 -24.17 14.15
CA VAL A 212 11.79 -23.43 14.59
C VAL A 212 11.48 -22.52 15.80
N LEU A 213 10.37 -21.77 15.75
CA LEU A 213 9.95 -20.89 16.86
C LEU A 213 9.54 -21.67 18.12
N THR A 214 8.96 -22.86 17.96
CA THR A 214 8.57 -23.72 19.08
C THR A 214 9.79 -24.39 19.72
N ASP A 215 10.67 -24.95 18.90
CA ASP A 215 11.80 -25.76 19.37
C ASP A 215 12.97 -24.90 19.88
N ARG A 216 13.27 -23.78 19.22
CA ARG A 216 14.40 -22.91 19.58
C ARG A 216 14.03 -21.80 20.56
N LEU A 217 12.82 -21.24 20.45
CA LEU A 217 12.38 -20.10 21.29
C LEU A 217 11.34 -20.48 22.35
N PHE A 218 10.82 -21.70 22.34
CA PHE A 218 9.78 -22.16 23.26
C PHE A 218 8.51 -21.29 23.23
N LEU A 219 8.19 -20.71 22.07
CA LEU A 219 6.99 -19.90 21.89
C LEU A 219 5.79 -20.77 21.52
N ASP A 220 4.64 -20.53 22.15
CA ASP A 220 3.37 -21.12 21.72
C ASP A 220 2.99 -20.55 20.35
N THR A 221 3.30 -21.32 19.29
CA THR A 221 3.24 -20.86 17.91
C THR A 221 2.09 -21.51 17.15
N ARG A 222 1.35 -20.72 16.37
CA ARG A 222 0.25 -21.20 15.52
C ARG A 222 0.47 -20.77 14.07
N VAL A 223 0.05 -21.62 13.14
CA VAL A 223 0.03 -21.29 11.71
C VAL A 223 -1.39 -20.90 11.32
N THR A 224 -1.54 -19.90 10.48
CA THR A 224 -2.83 -19.51 9.91
C THR A 224 -2.66 -19.20 8.44
N THR A 225 -3.28 -20.02 7.59
CA THR A 225 -3.34 -19.78 6.15
C THR A 225 -4.63 -19.03 5.84
N LEU A 226 -4.53 -17.78 5.43
CA LEU A 226 -5.70 -16.96 5.13
C LEU A 226 -6.47 -17.50 3.91
N GLY A 227 -5.74 -18.00 2.91
CA GLY A 227 -6.31 -18.58 1.71
C GLY A 227 -7.22 -17.60 0.97
N HIS A 228 -8.36 -18.09 0.46
CA HIS A 228 -9.19 -17.37 -0.51
C HIS A 228 -10.00 -16.20 0.07
N VAL A 229 -9.99 -15.97 1.39
CA VAL A 229 -10.57 -14.73 1.97
C VAL A 229 -9.91 -13.49 1.37
N GLN A 230 -8.65 -13.61 0.93
CA GLN A 230 -7.87 -12.58 0.25
C GLN A 230 -8.35 -12.24 -1.17
N ARG A 231 -9.19 -13.09 -1.78
CA ARG A 231 -9.76 -12.88 -3.13
C ARG A 231 -11.22 -12.43 -3.10
N GLY A 232 -11.84 -12.49 -1.92
CA GLY A 232 -13.24 -12.16 -1.71
C GLY A 232 -13.44 -10.74 -1.18
N GLY A 233 -14.66 -10.45 -0.75
CA GLY A 233 -15.02 -9.16 -0.20
C GLY A 233 -15.41 -8.13 -1.26
N THR A 234 -15.96 -7.01 -0.79
CA THR A 234 -16.30 -5.88 -1.64
C THR A 234 -15.03 -5.08 -1.92
N PRO A 235 -14.79 -4.61 -3.17
CA PRO A 235 -13.63 -3.79 -3.47
C PRO A 235 -13.59 -2.52 -2.62
N CYS A 236 -12.38 -2.19 -2.14
CA CYS A 236 -12.10 -0.95 -1.42
C CYS A 236 -12.30 0.28 -2.33
N ALA A 237 -12.34 1.48 -1.74
CA ALA A 237 -12.52 2.73 -2.48
C ALA A 237 -11.49 2.89 -3.61
N PHE A 238 -10.22 2.61 -3.31
CA PHE A 238 -9.12 2.70 -4.27
C PHE A 238 -9.31 1.79 -5.49
N ASP A 239 -9.58 0.49 -5.29
CA ASP A 239 -9.78 -0.44 -6.41
C ASP A 239 -11.04 -0.13 -7.22
N ARG A 240 -12.10 0.40 -6.59
CA ARG A 240 -13.29 0.87 -7.34
C ARG A 240 -12.93 2.04 -8.25
N PHE A 241 -12.19 3.03 -7.74
CA PHE A 241 -11.73 4.16 -8.52
C PHE A 241 -10.79 3.71 -9.65
N LEU A 242 -9.76 2.92 -9.33
CA LEU A 242 -8.77 2.44 -10.28
C LEU A 242 -9.43 1.67 -11.43
N ALA A 243 -10.27 0.68 -11.11
CA ALA A 243 -10.97 -0.11 -12.13
C ALA A 243 -11.90 0.75 -13.00
N THR A 244 -12.53 1.77 -12.42
CA THR A 244 -13.39 2.70 -13.17
C THR A 244 -12.57 3.55 -14.13
N ALA A 245 -11.49 4.17 -13.64
CA ALA A 245 -10.63 5.03 -14.44
C ALA A 245 -9.91 4.25 -15.55
N GLN A 246 -9.35 3.06 -15.25
CA GLN A 246 -8.75 2.19 -16.25
C GLN A 246 -9.78 1.66 -17.26
N GLY A 247 -11.01 1.38 -16.83
CA GLY A 247 -12.09 0.94 -17.71
C GLY A 247 -12.48 2.00 -18.74
N VAL A 248 -12.58 3.28 -18.33
CA VAL A 248 -12.80 4.41 -19.26
C VAL A 248 -11.64 4.51 -20.25
N GLU A 249 -10.40 4.43 -19.75
CA GLU A 249 -9.23 4.56 -20.61
C GLU A 249 -9.06 3.40 -21.59
N ALA A 250 -9.49 2.20 -21.20
CA ALA A 250 -9.49 1.05 -22.09
C ALA A 250 -10.42 1.24 -23.29
N VAL A 251 -11.59 1.88 -23.09
CA VAL A 251 -12.50 2.22 -24.18
C VAL A 251 -11.87 3.26 -25.10
N ASN A 252 -11.25 4.31 -24.55
CA ASN A 252 -10.52 5.29 -25.36
C ASN A 252 -9.41 4.61 -26.20
N ALA A 253 -8.66 3.68 -25.60
CA ALA A 253 -7.63 2.92 -26.29
C ALA A 253 -8.18 2.05 -27.42
N VAL A 254 -9.36 1.44 -27.26
CA VAL A 254 -10.04 0.70 -28.33
C VAL A 254 -10.44 1.62 -29.49
N LEU A 255 -10.99 2.79 -29.19
CA LEU A 255 -11.46 3.76 -30.18
C LEU A 255 -10.30 4.39 -30.96
N GLU A 256 -9.15 4.57 -30.32
CA GLU A 256 -7.94 5.14 -30.91
C GLU A 256 -7.03 4.11 -31.59
N SER A 257 -7.32 2.80 -31.41
CA SER A 257 -6.55 1.70 -31.98
C SER A 257 -6.47 1.79 -33.51
N ARG A 258 -5.28 1.52 -34.06
CA ARG A 258 -4.99 1.52 -35.50
C ARG A 258 -4.21 0.26 -35.87
N PRO A 259 -4.34 -0.23 -37.12
CA PRO A 259 -3.51 -1.33 -37.62
C PRO A 259 -2.02 -1.06 -37.38
N GLY A 260 -1.28 -2.11 -36.99
CA GLY A 260 0.16 -2.02 -36.70
C GLY A 260 0.55 -1.36 -35.37
N VAL A 261 -0.37 -0.78 -34.60
CA VAL A 261 -0.08 -0.30 -33.24
C VAL A 261 -0.09 -1.49 -32.27
N PRO A 262 0.93 -1.69 -31.41
CA PRO A 262 0.92 -2.77 -30.42
C PRO A 262 -0.29 -2.70 -29.47
N ALA A 263 -0.77 -3.86 -29.00
CA ALA A 263 -1.87 -3.92 -28.06
C ALA A 263 -1.47 -3.20 -26.76
N PRO A 264 -2.23 -2.19 -26.29
CA PRO A 264 -1.93 -1.53 -25.04
C PRO A 264 -2.44 -2.36 -23.85
N MET A 265 -1.70 -2.27 -22.76
CA MET A 265 -2.17 -2.56 -21.41
C MET A 265 -2.39 -1.23 -20.68
N ILE A 266 -3.53 -1.11 -20.01
CA ILE A 266 -3.82 0.05 -19.15
C ILE A 266 -3.24 -0.24 -17.77
N GLY A 267 -2.46 0.69 -17.26
CA GLY A 267 -1.83 0.61 -15.95
C GLY A 267 -1.90 1.93 -15.20
N MET A 268 -1.20 1.99 -14.07
CA MET A 268 -1.00 3.21 -13.30
C MET A 268 0.50 3.47 -13.11
N SER A 269 0.93 4.71 -13.25
CA SER A 269 2.25 5.15 -12.80
C SER A 269 2.16 6.52 -12.14
N ASN A 270 2.79 6.70 -10.97
CA ASN A 270 2.79 7.94 -10.21
C ASN A 270 1.37 8.51 -10.02
N ASN A 271 0.44 7.63 -9.64
CA ASN A 271 -0.98 7.94 -9.44
C ASN A 271 -1.70 8.49 -10.69
N LYS A 272 -1.20 8.19 -11.90
CA LYS A 272 -1.82 8.55 -13.18
C LYS A 272 -2.07 7.31 -14.01
N ILE A 273 -3.21 7.28 -14.70
CA ILE A 273 -3.51 6.20 -15.66
C ILE A 273 -2.61 6.36 -16.88
N ILE A 274 -1.99 5.26 -17.29
CA ILE A 274 -1.08 5.22 -18.44
C ILE A 274 -1.42 4.04 -19.36
N ARG A 275 -0.94 4.10 -20.60
CA ARG A 275 -0.93 2.99 -21.55
C ARG A 275 0.50 2.52 -21.75
N VAL A 276 0.73 1.23 -21.66
CA VAL A 276 2.05 0.61 -21.92
C VAL A 276 1.90 -0.52 -22.93
N PRO A 277 2.94 -0.89 -23.69
CA PRO A 277 2.87 -2.02 -24.60
C PRO A 277 2.65 -3.33 -23.83
N LEU A 278 1.56 -4.05 -24.14
CA LEU A 278 1.15 -5.25 -23.40
C LEU A 278 2.26 -6.31 -23.36
N MET A 279 2.87 -6.59 -24.51
CA MET A 279 3.89 -7.64 -24.60
C MET A 279 5.22 -7.26 -23.94
N GLU A 280 5.52 -5.95 -23.83
CA GLU A 280 6.66 -5.50 -23.03
C GLU A 280 6.41 -5.74 -21.55
N ALA A 281 5.20 -5.42 -21.07
CA ALA A 281 4.81 -5.67 -19.68
C ALA A 281 4.85 -7.17 -19.34
N VAL A 282 4.30 -8.03 -20.21
CA VAL A 282 4.34 -9.50 -20.03
C VAL A 282 5.79 -10.01 -19.99
N LYS A 283 6.64 -9.53 -20.90
CA LYS A 283 8.05 -9.94 -20.95
C LYS A 283 8.78 -9.54 -19.68
N MET A 284 8.63 -8.30 -19.23
CA MET A 284 9.26 -7.82 -17.98
C MET A 284 8.77 -8.60 -16.76
N THR A 285 7.49 -8.98 -16.70
CA THR A 285 6.96 -9.86 -15.65
C THR A 285 7.64 -11.23 -15.66
N GLN A 286 7.88 -11.82 -16.84
CA GLN A 286 8.60 -13.09 -16.97
C GLN A 286 10.08 -12.97 -16.59
N GLU A 287 10.72 -11.82 -16.84
CA GLU A 287 12.09 -11.53 -16.43
C GLU A 287 12.27 -11.62 -14.91
N VAL A 288 11.23 -11.33 -14.10
CA VAL A 288 11.28 -11.51 -12.64
C VAL A 288 11.50 -12.99 -12.29
N ALA A 289 10.72 -13.89 -12.88
CA ALA A 289 10.85 -15.33 -12.63
C ALA A 289 12.22 -15.85 -13.08
N GLU A 290 12.74 -15.34 -14.20
CA GLU A 290 14.09 -15.67 -14.65
C GLU A 290 15.16 -15.18 -13.67
N ALA A 291 15.05 -13.94 -13.17
CA ALA A 291 16.00 -13.37 -12.21
C ALA A 291 16.04 -14.20 -10.92
N ILE A 292 14.87 -14.57 -10.38
CA ILE A 292 14.76 -15.47 -9.23
C ILE A 292 15.42 -16.82 -9.52
N SER A 293 15.17 -17.43 -10.68
CA SER A 293 15.76 -18.73 -11.05
C SER A 293 17.29 -18.70 -11.13
N LYS A 294 17.85 -17.54 -11.51
CA LYS A 294 19.29 -17.26 -11.58
C LYS A 294 19.87 -16.78 -10.24
N LYS A 295 19.06 -16.73 -9.17
CA LYS A 295 19.41 -16.19 -7.84
C LYS A 295 19.85 -14.71 -7.87
N ASP A 296 19.42 -13.97 -8.90
CA ASP A 296 19.61 -12.52 -8.99
C ASP A 296 18.43 -11.79 -8.33
N PHE A 297 18.39 -11.88 -7.00
CA PHE A 297 17.33 -11.28 -6.19
C PHE A 297 17.33 -9.75 -6.25
N LYS A 298 18.49 -9.13 -6.51
CA LYS A 298 18.57 -7.68 -6.70
C LYS A 298 17.82 -7.26 -7.96
N ARG A 299 18.03 -7.95 -9.08
CA ARG A 299 17.28 -7.66 -10.31
C ARG A 299 15.79 -7.94 -10.15
N ALA A 300 15.41 -9.01 -9.43
CA ALA A 300 14.01 -9.30 -9.15
C ALA A 300 13.32 -8.17 -8.36
N MET A 301 14.00 -7.61 -7.36
CA MET A 301 13.56 -6.44 -6.59
C MET A 301 13.43 -5.17 -7.47
N GLU A 302 14.39 -4.92 -8.36
CA GLU A 302 14.36 -3.78 -9.31
C GLU A 302 13.24 -3.86 -10.37
N LEU A 303 12.73 -5.06 -10.65
CA LEU A 303 11.65 -5.29 -11.62
C LEU A 303 10.24 -5.17 -11.03
N ARG A 304 10.12 -5.01 -9.70
CA ARG A 304 8.86 -4.70 -9.01
C ARG A 304 8.49 -3.23 -9.19
N ASP A 305 7.34 -2.84 -8.63
CA ASP A 305 6.94 -1.44 -8.61
C ASP A 305 8.03 -0.56 -7.97
N PRO A 306 8.15 0.73 -8.37
CA PRO A 306 9.24 1.60 -7.93
C PRO A 306 9.35 1.76 -6.41
N ASP A 307 8.23 1.64 -5.70
CA ASP A 307 8.15 1.85 -4.25
C ASP A 307 8.44 0.58 -3.44
N PHE A 308 8.44 -0.61 -4.07
CA PHE A 308 8.66 -1.89 -3.39
C PHE A 308 9.97 -1.93 -2.60
N ASN A 309 11.07 -1.47 -3.23
CA ASN A 309 12.38 -1.41 -2.60
C ASN A 309 12.41 -0.43 -1.43
N ALA A 310 11.84 0.76 -1.62
CA ALA A 310 11.77 1.77 -0.59
C ALA A 310 10.90 1.31 0.59
N ALA A 311 9.79 0.62 0.33
CA ALA A 311 8.93 0.02 1.34
C ALA A 311 9.66 -1.08 2.12
N TYR A 312 10.41 -1.94 1.43
CA TYR A 312 11.23 -2.97 2.06
C TYR A 312 12.31 -2.36 2.96
N ASP A 313 13.05 -1.37 2.47
CA ASP A 313 14.08 -0.69 3.25
C ASP A 313 13.49 0.03 4.46
N ALA A 314 12.36 0.73 4.29
CA ALA A 314 11.64 1.36 5.38
C ALA A 314 11.19 0.34 6.43
N TYR A 315 10.69 -0.83 6.01
CA TYR A 315 10.32 -1.91 6.92
C TYR A 315 11.52 -2.40 7.74
N ILE A 316 12.64 -2.69 7.07
CA ILE A 316 13.85 -3.18 7.74
C ILE A 316 14.41 -2.14 8.69
N GLU A 317 14.59 -0.90 8.25
CA GLU A 317 15.19 0.15 9.07
C GLU A 317 14.33 0.56 10.26
N SER A 318 13.00 0.44 10.16
CA SER A 318 12.09 0.81 11.25
C SER A 318 11.71 -0.35 12.18
N THR A 319 11.88 -1.61 11.75
CA THR A 319 11.40 -2.78 12.50
C THR A 319 12.52 -3.68 13.01
N GLN A 320 13.63 -3.81 12.28
CA GLN A 320 14.70 -4.75 12.61
C GLN A 320 15.69 -4.17 13.64
N LEU A 321 15.44 -4.48 14.92
CA LEU A 321 16.25 -4.06 16.06
C LEU A 321 17.70 -4.59 16.02
N SER A 322 17.94 -5.73 15.40
CA SER A 322 19.27 -6.36 15.33
C SER A 322 20.23 -5.59 14.42
N ARG A 323 19.70 -4.67 13.61
CA ARG A 323 20.42 -3.97 12.53
C ARG A 323 20.47 -2.46 12.75
N ARG A 324 20.48 -2.03 14.01
CA ARG A 324 20.59 -0.59 14.36
C ARG A 324 21.85 0.01 13.76
N ILE A 325 21.69 0.83 12.73
CA ILE A 325 22.75 1.70 12.21
C ILE A 325 22.74 2.98 13.05
N GLN A 326 23.37 2.94 14.21
CA GLN A 326 23.50 4.15 15.03
C GLN A 326 24.46 5.13 14.37
N LEU A 327 23.98 6.36 14.17
CA LEU A 327 24.82 7.44 13.69
C LEU A 327 25.85 7.84 14.76
N PRO A 328 26.98 8.45 14.36
CA PRO A 328 27.93 9.08 15.28
C PRO A 328 27.23 10.07 16.22
N GLU A 329 27.71 10.20 17.46
CA GLU A 329 27.04 11.01 18.49
C GLU A 329 26.80 12.47 18.07
N ASN A 330 27.74 13.06 17.34
CA ASN A 330 27.64 14.43 16.82
C ASN A 330 26.60 14.62 15.71
N GLN A 331 26.04 13.54 15.16
CA GLN A 331 24.97 13.55 14.16
C GLN A 331 23.60 13.18 14.77
N ARG A 332 23.55 12.86 16.07
CA ARG A 332 22.30 12.48 16.74
C ARG A 332 21.52 13.74 17.13
N LEU A 333 20.22 13.76 16.80
CA LEU A 333 19.32 14.87 17.09
C LEU A 333 18.27 14.47 18.13
N ARG A 334 17.74 15.47 18.84
CA ARG A 334 16.47 15.38 19.57
C ARG A 334 15.35 15.91 18.70
N ILE A 335 14.41 15.06 18.33
CA ILE A 335 13.40 15.35 17.31
C ILE A 335 12.03 15.39 17.99
N GLY A 336 11.37 16.54 17.97
CA GLY A 336 10.00 16.68 18.46
C GLY A 336 9.01 16.15 17.44
N ILE A 337 8.01 15.38 17.88
CA ILE A 337 6.90 14.89 17.06
C ILE A 337 5.60 15.39 17.69
N ILE A 338 4.79 16.09 16.91
CA ILE A 338 3.57 16.75 17.37
C ILE A 338 2.42 16.48 16.41
N HIS A 339 1.22 16.27 16.96
CA HIS A 339 -0.01 16.22 16.18
C HIS A 339 -0.76 17.55 16.28
N THR A 340 -1.32 18.04 15.15
CA THR A 340 -2.08 19.30 15.13
C THR A 340 -3.24 19.23 14.13
N GLY A 341 -4.42 19.72 14.54
CA GLY A 341 -5.67 19.64 13.79
C GLY A 341 -6.57 18.49 14.24
N ALA A 342 -7.52 18.12 13.38
CA ALA A 342 -8.40 16.99 13.61
C ALA A 342 -7.66 15.64 13.50
N PRO A 343 -8.08 14.60 14.23
CA PRO A 343 -7.50 13.27 14.10
C PRO A 343 -7.79 12.67 12.72
N ALA A 344 -6.83 11.92 12.18
CA ALA A 344 -6.95 11.18 10.94
C ALA A 344 -6.37 9.76 11.10
N GLY A 345 -6.91 8.79 10.36
CA GLY A 345 -6.34 7.43 10.34
C GLY A 345 -4.90 7.46 9.85
N GLY A 346 -3.99 6.79 10.56
CA GLY A 346 -2.57 6.69 10.19
C GLY A 346 -1.63 7.68 10.88
N MET A 347 -2.12 8.65 11.66
CA MET A 347 -1.23 9.55 12.43
C MET A 347 -0.36 8.79 13.43
N ASN A 348 -0.92 7.81 14.13
CA ASN A 348 -0.18 6.95 15.07
C ASN A 348 0.85 6.06 14.34
N ALA A 349 0.49 5.54 13.16
CA ALA A 349 1.41 4.75 12.35
C ALA A 349 2.61 5.59 11.90
N ALA A 350 2.37 6.81 11.41
CA ALA A 350 3.41 7.75 11.02
C ALA A 350 4.35 8.08 12.19
N THR A 351 3.80 8.45 13.35
CA THR A 351 4.59 8.71 14.57
C THR A 351 5.40 7.49 14.98
N CYS A 352 4.79 6.30 14.95
CA CYS A 352 5.46 5.09 15.39
C CYS A 352 6.66 4.73 14.50
N ILE A 353 6.50 4.77 13.18
CA ILE A 353 7.58 4.46 12.24
C ILE A 353 8.67 5.54 12.30
N ALA A 354 8.31 6.82 12.36
CA ALA A 354 9.27 7.91 12.48
C ALA A 354 10.11 7.80 13.76
N ALA A 355 9.47 7.55 14.90
CA ALA A 355 10.16 7.42 16.18
C ALA A 355 11.02 6.14 16.26
N ARG A 356 10.56 5.01 15.72
CA ARG A 356 11.39 3.79 15.65
C ARG A 356 12.62 3.98 14.79
N LEU A 357 12.49 4.63 13.64
CA LEU A 357 13.62 4.99 12.79
C LEU A 357 14.61 5.92 13.52
N CYS A 358 14.08 6.91 14.27
CA CYS A 358 14.91 7.76 15.13
C CYS A 358 15.73 6.93 16.13
N LEU A 359 15.08 6.01 16.85
CA LEU A 359 15.74 5.15 17.85
C LEU A 359 16.79 4.24 17.20
N ASN A 360 16.51 3.69 16.02
CA ASN A 360 17.46 2.83 15.31
C ASN A 360 18.68 3.59 14.80
N ARG A 361 18.53 4.88 14.49
CA ARG A 361 19.63 5.78 14.09
C ARG A 361 20.33 6.47 15.28
N GLY A 362 19.87 6.23 16.50
CA GLY A 362 20.43 6.82 17.72
C GLY A 362 19.93 8.24 18.05
N HIS A 363 18.93 8.75 17.32
CA HIS A 363 18.24 9.98 17.67
C HIS A 363 17.35 9.80 18.90
N THR A 364 16.94 10.89 19.53
CA THR A 364 15.97 10.89 20.63
C THR A 364 14.63 11.47 20.15
N PRO A 365 13.63 10.63 19.83
CA PRO A 365 12.29 11.12 19.52
C PRO A 365 11.59 11.59 20.80
N LEU A 366 10.96 12.77 20.74
CA LEU A 366 10.19 13.37 21.82
C LEU A 366 8.74 13.54 21.35
N GLY A 367 7.80 12.87 22.01
CA GLY A 367 6.37 13.07 21.79
C GLY A 367 5.91 14.35 22.48
N ILE A 368 5.30 15.25 21.73
CA ILE A 368 4.66 16.46 22.25
C ILE A 368 3.17 16.19 22.31
N HIS A 369 2.65 15.99 23.52
CA HIS A 369 1.27 15.60 23.71
C HIS A 369 0.32 16.79 23.57
N ASN A 370 -0.86 16.59 23.00
CA ASN A 370 -1.94 17.57 22.90
C ASN A 370 -1.53 18.89 22.20
N GLY A 371 -0.79 18.76 21.10
CA GLY A 371 -0.43 19.88 20.24
C GLY A 371 0.36 20.98 20.96
N PHE A 372 0.25 22.22 20.46
CA PHE A 372 0.95 23.37 21.03
C PHE A 372 0.48 23.70 22.45
N SER A 373 -0.78 23.45 22.76
CA SER A 373 -1.32 23.62 24.12
C SER A 373 -0.67 22.71 25.15
N GLY A 374 -0.37 21.46 24.80
CA GLY A 374 0.35 20.59 25.72
C GLY A 374 1.85 20.88 25.76
N LEU A 375 2.45 21.34 24.65
CA LEU A 375 3.84 21.82 24.64
C LEU A 375 4.07 22.91 25.70
N VAL A 376 3.23 23.96 25.71
CA VAL A 376 3.35 25.07 26.68
C VAL A 376 2.97 24.69 28.10
N LYS A 377 2.37 23.52 28.30
CA LYS A 377 2.12 22.90 29.61
C LYS A 377 3.20 21.88 29.99
N ASP A 378 4.28 21.80 29.21
CA ASP A 378 5.40 20.88 29.41
C ASP A 378 5.05 19.39 29.26
N HIS A 379 4.00 19.05 28.50
CA HIS A 379 3.62 17.67 28.21
C HIS A 379 4.50 17.08 27.09
N VAL A 380 5.79 16.95 27.35
CA VAL A 380 6.79 16.42 26.41
C VAL A 380 7.50 15.24 27.05
N ALA A 381 7.52 14.10 26.36
CA ALA A 381 8.15 12.88 26.85
C ALA A 381 8.95 12.16 25.75
N PRO A 382 10.07 11.48 26.08
CA PRO A 382 10.73 10.59 25.12
C PRO A 382 9.83 9.43 24.71
N LEU A 383 9.82 9.10 23.42
CA LEU A 383 9.10 7.92 22.92
C LEU A 383 10.04 6.72 22.91
N ASP A 384 9.57 5.59 23.46
CA ASP A 384 10.29 4.33 23.43
C ASP A 384 9.53 3.22 22.67
N TRP A 385 10.22 2.08 22.47
CA TRP A 385 9.68 0.95 21.73
C TRP A 385 8.43 0.33 22.37
N GLN A 386 8.38 0.32 23.69
CA GLN A 386 7.33 -0.35 24.45
C GLN A 386 6.06 0.50 24.47
N GLU A 387 6.19 1.80 24.70
CA GLU A 387 5.09 2.76 24.68
C GLU A 387 4.38 2.76 23.33
N MET A 388 5.16 2.70 22.24
CA MET A 388 4.64 2.68 20.88
C MET A 388 4.14 1.29 20.43
N GLY A 389 4.08 0.32 21.33
CA GLY A 389 3.59 -1.04 21.05
C GLY A 389 2.17 -1.04 20.48
N GLY A 390 2.05 -1.32 19.18
CA GLY A 390 0.76 -1.45 18.49
C GLY A 390 0.17 -0.15 17.98
N TRP A 391 0.88 0.98 18.04
CA TRP A 391 0.41 2.25 17.48
C TRP A 391 0.18 2.21 15.97
N GLN A 392 0.84 1.29 15.25
CA GLN A 392 0.69 1.10 13.79
C GLN A 392 -0.76 0.92 13.34
N VAL A 393 -1.54 0.14 14.10
CA VAL A 393 -2.90 -0.25 13.71
C VAL A 393 -3.99 0.59 14.39
N ARG A 394 -3.61 1.53 15.27
CA ARG A 394 -4.58 2.32 16.04
C ARG A 394 -5.00 3.57 15.30
N GLY A 395 -6.30 3.77 15.17
CA GLY A 395 -6.89 5.04 14.74
C GLY A 395 -6.71 6.17 15.78
N GLY A 396 -7.10 7.38 15.40
CA GLY A 396 -7.02 8.55 16.28
C GLY A 396 -5.59 9.05 16.46
N SER A 397 -5.26 9.50 17.68
CA SER A 397 -4.01 10.16 18.02
C SER A 397 -3.60 9.86 19.47
N GLU A 398 -2.63 8.97 19.67
CA GLU A 398 -2.09 8.60 21.01
C GLU A 398 -1.33 9.76 21.66
N LEU A 399 -0.68 10.63 20.86
CA LEU A 399 -0.12 11.88 21.37
C LEU A 399 -1.21 12.90 21.77
N GLY A 400 -2.47 12.70 21.36
CA GLY A 400 -3.50 13.73 21.43
C GLY A 400 -3.30 14.86 20.42
N THR A 401 -4.39 15.37 19.87
CA THR A 401 -4.39 16.44 18.86
C THR A 401 -5.54 17.42 19.11
N ASN A 402 -5.34 18.67 18.73
CA ASN A 402 -6.35 19.74 18.81
C ASN A 402 -6.07 20.80 17.73
N ARG A 403 -6.96 21.77 17.60
CA ARG A 403 -6.86 22.86 16.62
C ARG A 403 -6.19 24.13 17.18
N ASP A 404 -5.54 24.03 18.34
CA ASP A 404 -4.84 25.17 18.93
C ASP A 404 -3.67 25.58 18.04
N HIS A 405 -3.48 26.87 17.86
CA HIS A 405 -2.61 27.42 16.83
C HIS A 405 -1.66 28.48 17.42
N PRO A 406 -0.39 28.55 16.98
CA PRO A 406 0.51 29.62 17.38
C PRO A 406 -0.07 31.02 17.07
N LEU A 407 0.02 31.94 18.02
CA LEU A 407 -0.36 33.34 17.82
C LEU A 407 0.67 34.00 16.88
N PRO A 408 0.29 34.60 15.75
CA PRO A 408 1.26 35.25 14.87
C PRO A 408 1.93 36.46 15.54
N LEU A 409 3.12 36.83 15.07
CA LEU A 409 3.77 38.08 15.48
C LEU A 409 2.89 39.30 15.17
N PRO A 410 2.97 40.39 15.96
CA PRO A 410 2.27 41.64 15.63
C PRO A 410 2.60 42.12 14.22
N GLY A 411 1.57 42.37 13.41
CA GLY A 411 1.73 42.77 11.99
C GLY A 411 2.13 41.64 11.04
N GLY A 412 2.31 40.42 11.53
CA GLY A 412 2.50 39.22 10.71
C GLY A 412 1.20 38.72 10.09
N PRO A 413 1.28 37.85 9.06
CA PRO A 413 0.10 37.31 8.42
C PRO A 413 -0.63 36.31 9.35
N ASP A 414 -1.90 36.57 9.64
CA ASP A 414 -2.76 35.59 10.33
C ASP A 414 -3.30 34.57 9.33
N VAL A 415 -2.52 33.52 9.13
CA VAL A 415 -2.82 32.41 8.21
C VAL A 415 -3.62 31.29 8.88
N ALA A 416 -3.98 31.42 10.16
CA ALA A 416 -4.71 30.37 10.84
C ALA A 416 -6.13 30.21 10.26
N PRO A 417 -6.69 28.98 10.30
CA PRO A 417 -8.06 28.76 9.89
C PRO A 417 -9.02 29.57 10.77
N LYS A 418 -10.07 30.13 10.18
CA LYS A 418 -11.17 30.74 10.94
C LYS A 418 -11.96 29.63 11.63
N GLY A 419 -12.03 29.62 12.96
CA GLY A 419 -12.77 28.60 13.70
C GLY A 419 -12.27 28.37 15.12
N GLU A 420 -12.64 27.21 15.67
CA GLU A 420 -12.34 26.78 17.04
C GLU A 420 -10.85 26.44 17.22
N GLY A 421 -10.23 27.03 18.25
CA GLY A 421 -8.84 26.80 18.63
C GLY A 421 -8.30 27.96 19.46
N THR A 422 -7.50 27.66 20.48
CA THR A 422 -6.84 28.68 21.31
C THR A 422 -5.59 29.18 20.61
N ARG A 423 -5.30 30.48 20.73
CA ARG A 423 -4.05 31.06 20.25
C ARG A 423 -2.95 30.89 21.31
N ILE A 424 -1.84 30.28 20.92
CA ILE A 424 -0.74 29.91 21.82
C ILE A 424 0.43 30.86 21.63
N ASP A 425 0.93 31.43 22.73
CA ASP A 425 2.02 32.40 22.72
C ASP A 425 3.32 31.81 22.13
N LEU A 426 3.92 32.51 21.16
CA LEU A 426 5.15 32.08 20.49
C LEU A 426 6.36 32.04 21.42
N GLY A 427 6.43 32.96 22.39
CA GLY A 427 7.51 32.98 23.37
C GLY A 427 7.52 31.72 24.24
N LEU A 428 6.34 31.27 24.68
CA LEU A 428 6.20 30.01 25.41
C LEU A 428 6.56 28.80 24.54
N ILE A 429 6.11 28.74 23.28
CA ILE A 429 6.49 27.67 22.35
C ILE A 429 8.02 27.64 22.19
N ALA A 430 8.65 28.79 21.89
CA ALA A 430 10.09 28.92 21.73
C ALA A 430 10.85 28.48 22.99
N TYR A 431 10.38 28.91 24.17
CA TYR A 431 10.95 28.53 25.45
C TYR A 431 10.93 27.00 25.64
N HIS A 432 9.81 26.33 25.39
CA HIS A 432 9.72 24.88 25.57
C HIS A 432 10.55 24.10 24.53
N LEU A 433 10.63 24.55 23.28
CA LEU A 433 11.53 23.95 22.29
C LEU A 433 13.00 24.02 22.76
N GLN A 434 13.43 25.16 23.32
CA GLN A 434 14.77 25.33 23.88
C GLN A 434 14.98 24.48 25.14
N LYS A 435 14.02 24.50 26.06
CA LYS A 435 14.05 23.74 27.32
C LYS A 435 14.28 22.24 27.08
N HIS A 436 13.60 21.68 26.08
CA HIS A 436 13.72 20.25 25.73
C HIS A 436 14.85 19.96 24.73
N ASN A 437 15.60 21.00 24.34
CA ASN A 437 16.65 20.97 23.32
C ASN A 437 16.18 20.30 22.02
N ILE A 438 15.00 20.71 21.52
CA ILE A 438 14.43 20.18 20.28
C ILE A 438 15.20 20.79 19.10
N GLN A 439 15.82 19.92 18.29
CA GLN A 439 16.70 20.30 17.20
C GLN A 439 16.07 20.12 15.81
N ALA A 440 14.93 19.42 15.74
CA ALA A 440 14.07 19.32 14.57
C ALA A 440 12.63 19.03 15.01
N LEU A 441 11.64 19.42 14.22
CA LEU A 441 10.22 19.24 14.53
C LEU A 441 9.49 18.57 13.35
N LEU A 442 8.83 17.44 13.63
CA LEU A 442 7.90 16.78 12.73
C LEU A 442 6.48 17.10 13.17
N ILE A 443 5.74 17.84 12.35
CA ILE A 443 4.36 18.24 12.61
C ILE A 443 3.45 17.38 11.74
N ILE A 444 2.61 16.55 12.34
CA ILE A 444 1.69 15.65 11.64
C ILE A 444 0.28 16.19 11.80
N GLY A 445 -0.41 16.47 10.69
CA GLY A 445 -1.73 17.07 10.80
C GLY A 445 -2.28 17.74 9.56
N GLY A 446 -3.44 18.35 9.71
CA GLY A 446 -4.20 18.95 8.61
C GLY A 446 -3.73 20.36 8.25
N PHE A 447 -4.70 21.19 7.84
CA PHE A 447 -4.43 22.58 7.46
C PHE A 447 -3.91 23.40 8.66
N GLU A 448 -4.38 23.15 9.88
CA GLU A 448 -3.86 23.77 11.10
C GLU A 448 -2.36 23.50 11.31
N ALA A 449 -1.88 22.29 11.02
CA ALA A 449 -0.46 21.94 11.10
C ALA A 449 0.36 22.72 10.07
N HIS A 450 -0.15 22.83 8.84
CA HIS A 450 0.46 23.59 7.76
C HIS A 450 0.62 25.07 8.14
N THR A 451 -0.46 25.70 8.58
CA THR A 451 -0.48 27.13 8.93
C THR A 451 0.31 27.42 10.21
N SER A 452 0.34 26.46 11.14
CA SER A 452 1.20 26.54 12.33
C SER A 452 2.67 26.57 11.96
N GLN A 453 3.11 25.67 11.06
CA GLN A 453 4.50 25.67 10.57
C GLN A 453 4.86 27.00 9.89
N LEU A 454 3.96 27.55 9.07
CA LEU A 454 4.16 28.86 8.44
C LEU A 454 4.33 29.96 9.48
N THR A 455 3.51 29.94 10.53
CA THR A 455 3.56 30.93 11.62
C THR A 455 4.89 30.85 12.38
N LEU A 456 5.34 29.66 12.74
CA LEU A 456 6.65 29.45 13.36
C LEU A 456 7.80 29.88 12.44
N THR A 457 7.67 29.62 11.14
CA THR A 457 8.67 30.00 10.13
C THR A 457 8.82 31.51 10.02
N HIS A 458 7.71 32.26 9.96
CA HIS A 458 7.73 33.73 9.97
C HIS A 458 8.32 34.29 11.27
N ALA A 459 8.20 33.56 12.38
CA ALA A 459 8.69 33.98 13.67
C ALA A 459 10.20 33.70 13.90
N ARG A 460 10.91 33.07 12.95
CA ARG A 460 12.35 32.77 13.04
C ARG A 460 13.25 33.99 13.25
N THR A 461 12.83 35.16 12.75
CA THR A 461 13.59 36.41 12.90
C THR A 461 13.61 36.91 14.34
N VAL A 462 12.62 36.54 15.15
CA VAL A 462 12.47 36.97 16.55
C VAL A 462 12.89 35.86 17.51
N PHE A 463 12.59 34.60 17.20
CA PHE A 463 12.84 33.47 18.06
C PHE A 463 13.83 32.48 17.42
N PRO A 464 15.12 32.50 17.83
CA PRO A 464 16.13 31.57 17.31
C PRO A 464 15.79 30.08 17.54
N ALA A 465 14.95 29.77 18.52
CA ALA A 465 14.43 28.43 18.76
C ALA A 465 13.71 27.82 17.54
N PHE A 466 13.14 28.64 16.67
CA PHE A 466 12.44 28.18 15.46
C PHE A 466 13.38 27.99 14.27
N CYS A 467 14.67 28.34 14.39
CA CYS A 467 15.70 28.14 13.37
C CYS A 467 16.20 26.68 13.30
N ILE A 468 15.31 25.74 13.58
CA ILE A 468 15.49 24.30 13.40
C ILE A 468 14.75 23.83 12.14
N PRO A 469 15.14 22.69 11.54
CA PRO A 469 14.34 22.04 10.52
C PRO A 469 12.93 21.70 11.04
N MET A 470 11.92 22.09 10.29
CA MET A 470 10.51 21.77 10.57
C MET A 470 9.92 21.13 9.32
N VAL A 471 9.29 19.97 9.49
CA VAL A 471 8.67 19.22 8.39
C VAL A 471 7.21 18.98 8.74
N HIS A 472 6.33 19.28 7.78
CA HIS A 472 4.91 18.99 7.86
C HIS A 472 4.62 17.68 7.13
N LEU A 473 3.98 16.75 7.81
CA LEU A 473 3.41 15.54 7.24
C LEU A 473 1.87 15.71 7.17
N PRO A 474 1.30 15.92 5.98
CA PRO A 474 -0.13 16.14 5.82
C PRO A 474 -0.96 14.95 6.30
N ALA A 475 -1.82 15.16 7.30
CA ALA A 475 -2.74 14.16 7.84
C ALA A 475 -4.11 14.78 8.11
N THR A 476 -5.08 14.44 7.25
CA THR A 476 -6.46 14.93 7.30
C THR A 476 -7.32 14.04 6.42
N VAL A 477 -8.58 13.85 6.81
CA VAL A 477 -9.55 13.14 5.96
C VAL A 477 -9.89 13.93 4.70
N SER A 478 -9.80 15.26 4.74
CA SER A 478 -10.31 16.16 3.69
C SER A 478 -9.38 16.31 2.48
N ASN A 479 -8.14 15.84 2.56
CA ASN A 479 -7.11 16.05 1.54
C ASN A 479 -6.98 17.52 1.09
N ASN A 480 -7.06 18.45 2.06
CA ASN A 480 -7.14 19.89 1.81
C ASN A 480 -5.84 20.63 2.15
N VAL A 481 -4.72 19.92 2.27
CA VAL A 481 -3.42 20.52 2.56
C VAL A 481 -2.70 20.83 1.25
N PRO A 482 -2.32 22.09 1.00
CA PRO A 482 -1.57 22.44 -0.21
C PRO A 482 -0.22 21.73 -0.31
N GLY A 483 0.16 21.32 -1.53
CA GLY A 483 1.47 20.74 -1.83
C GLY A 483 1.53 19.22 -1.85
N THR A 484 0.43 18.52 -1.55
CA THR A 484 0.29 17.08 -1.73
C THR A 484 -1.03 16.73 -2.42
N ASP A 485 -1.02 15.68 -3.23
CA ASP A 485 -2.24 15.08 -3.80
C ASP A 485 -2.88 14.06 -2.84
N TYR A 486 -2.21 13.73 -1.73
CA TYR A 486 -2.63 12.71 -0.79
C TYR A 486 -2.22 13.04 0.65
N SER A 487 -3.19 13.22 1.53
CA SER A 487 -3.00 13.33 2.97
C SER A 487 -3.28 12.02 3.68
N ILE A 488 -2.52 11.74 4.74
CA ILE A 488 -2.74 10.58 5.60
C ILE A 488 -4.17 10.61 6.16
N GLY A 489 -4.86 9.49 6.03
CA GLY A 489 -6.22 9.27 6.53
C GLY A 489 -7.34 9.54 5.53
N CYS A 490 -7.06 10.10 4.35
CA CYS A 490 -8.10 10.30 3.34
C CYS A 490 -8.64 8.98 2.76
N ASP A 491 -7.80 7.96 2.51
CA ASP A 491 -8.28 6.64 2.07
C ASP A 491 -9.09 5.91 3.16
N THR A 492 -8.70 6.03 4.43
CA THR A 492 -9.51 5.51 5.55
C THR A 492 -10.91 6.16 5.54
N ALA A 493 -11.01 7.46 5.30
CA ALA A 493 -12.28 8.17 5.21
C ALA A 493 -13.09 7.74 3.98
N LEU A 494 -12.46 7.64 2.80
CA LEU A 494 -13.10 7.17 1.57
C LEU A 494 -13.71 5.77 1.74
N ASN A 495 -13.00 4.85 2.37
CA ASN A 495 -13.53 3.51 2.63
C ASN A 495 -14.72 3.54 3.61
N ALA A 496 -14.68 4.37 4.66
CA ALA A 496 -15.82 4.55 5.57
C ALA A 496 -17.05 5.14 4.87
N ILE A 497 -16.85 6.08 3.94
CA ILE A 497 -17.91 6.66 3.09
C ILE A 497 -18.47 5.58 2.17
N VAL A 498 -17.61 4.83 1.48
CA VAL A 498 -18.01 3.74 0.57
C VAL A 498 -18.87 2.70 1.29
N ASP A 499 -18.46 2.25 2.47
CA ASP A 499 -19.21 1.26 3.25
C ASP A 499 -20.57 1.79 3.71
N SER A 500 -20.64 3.07 4.10
CA SER A 500 -21.88 3.73 4.49
C SER A 500 -22.83 3.89 3.31
N CYS A 501 -22.31 4.35 2.17
CA CYS A 501 -23.06 4.52 0.93
C CYS A 501 -23.58 3.19 0.39
N ASP A 502 -22.81 2.10 0.45
CA ASP A 502 -23.28 0.78 0.03
C ASP A 502 -24.47 0.29 0.86
N ARG A 503 -24.45 0.50 2.18
CA ARG A 503 -25.56 0.15 3.09
C ARG A 503 -26.82 0.99 2.81
N ILE A 504 -26.64 2.29 2.60
CA ILE A 504 -27.74 3.21 2.30
C ILE A 504 -28.34 2.90 0.91
N LYS A 505 -27.49 2.62 -0.09
CA LYS A 505 -27.91 2.20 -1.43
C LYS A 505 -28.71 0.90 -1.40
N LEU A 506 -28.32 -0.06 -0.58
CA LEU A 506 -29.09 -1.29 -0.38
C LEU A 506 -30.50 -1.00 0.14
N SER A 507 -30.64 -0.08 1.10
CA SER A 507 -31.95 0.37 1.62
C SER A 507 -32.81 1.04 0.54
N ALA A 508 -32.20 1.90 -0.28
CA ALA A 508 -32.89 2.55 -1.39
C ALA A 508 -33.41 1.55 -2.42
N ASN A 509 -32.57 0.59 -2.82
CA ASN A 509 -32.92 -0.47 -3.76
C ASN A 509 -34.08 -1.34 -3.24
N ALA A 510 -34.10 -1.65 -1.94
CA ALA A 510 -35.15 -2.44 -1.33
C ALA A 510 -36.52 -1.75 -1.35
N SER A 511 -36.55 -0.42 -1.14
CA SER A 511 -37.80 0.34 -1.08
C SER A 511 -38.34 0.76 -2.46
N ARG A 512 -37.49 0.73 -3.50
CA ARG A 512 -37.75 1.26 -4.87
C ARG A 512 -38.05 2.77 -4.87
N ASN A 513 -37.70 3.47 -5.96
CA ASN A 513 -37.96 4.92 -6.16
C ASN A 513 -37.56 5.83 -4.98
N ARG A 514 -36.47 5.51 -4.28
CA ARG A 514 -35.95 6.29 -3.15
C ARG A 514 -34.60 6.90 -3.49
N VAL A 515 -34.41 8.16 -3.11
CA VAL A 515 -33.17 8.92 -3.26
C VAL A 515 -32.63 9.26 -1.87
N PHE A 516 -31.31 9.20 -1.71
CA PHE A 516 -30.62 9.71 -0.55
C PHE A 516 -29.73 10.88 -0.96
N VAL A 517 -29.73 11.93 -0.15
CA VAL A 517 -28.71 12.99 -0.17
C VAL A 517 -27.78 12.69 0.99
N VAL A 518 -26.52 12.39 0.70
CA VAL A 518 -25.51 12.04 1.70
C VAL A 518 -24.53 13.19 1.80
N GLU A 519 -24.50 13.85 2.95
CA GLU A 519 -23.48 14.85 3.26
C GLU A 519 -22.19 14.12 3.68
N VAL A 520 -21.08 14.50 3.04
CA VAL A 520 -19.74 14.01 3.37
C VAL A 520 -18.89 15.15 3.95
N GLN A 521 -17.86 14.81 4.72
CA GLN A 521 -16.91 15.79 5.23
C GLN A 521 -16.02 16.34 4.09
N GLY A 522 -15.05 17.21 4.41
CA GLY A 522 -14.14 17.79 3.40
C GLY A 522 -13.90 19.30 3.57
N GLY A 523 -14.73 19.96 4.37
CA GLY A 523 -14.71 21.42 4.48
C GLY A 523 -15.00 22.05 3.11
N ASN A 524 -14.07 22.87 2.61
CA ASN A 524 -14.17 23.48 1.28
C ASN A 524 -13.45 22.67 0.18
N CYS A 525 -13.08 21.42 0.45
CA CYS A 525 -12.42 20.52 -0.50
C CYS A 525 -13.38 19.36 -0.85
N GLY A 526 -13.83 19.29 -2.11
CA GLY A 526 -14.72 18.24 -2.60
C GLY A 526 -14.00 16.96 -3.05
N TYR A 527 -12.86 16.63 -2.43
CA TYR A 527 -12.07 15.45 -2.80
C TYR A 527 -12.70 14.13 -2.35
N VAL A 528 -13.26 14.09 -1.12
CA VAL A 528 -13.80 12.88 -0.48
C VAL A 528 -15.23 12.54 -0.88
#